data_AF-A0A6B2LU46-F1
#
_entry.id   AF-A0A6B2LU46-F1
#
_cell.length_a   1.000
_cell.length_b   1.000
_cell.length_c   1.000
_cell.angle_alpha   90.00
_cell.angle_beta   90.00
_cell.angle_gamma   90.00
#
_symmetry.space_group_name_H-M   'P 1'
#
loop_
_entity.id
_entity.type
_entity.pdbx_description
1 polymer ?
#
loop_
_entity_poly.entity_id
_entity_poly.type
_entity_poly.pdbx_seq_one_letter_code
_entity_poly.pdbx_strand_id
1 'polypeptide(L)' 'MTSFKECPIQVGLGEDHSIILTKDHKLFGCGRNHHGQLGIGNRISQVIPTPISSIKGEVIKIVCGYSFSMALLRDGSLYS' A
#
# COMPACT_ATOMS: atom_id res chain seq x y z
N MET A 1 0.89 16.99 -13.86
CA MET A 1 0.01 16.09 -13.09
C MET A 1 -0.02 14.76 -13.82
N THR A 2 0.62 13.72 -13.28
CA THR A 2 0.64 12.38 -13.92
C THR A 2 -0.64 11.64 -13.51
N SER A 3 -1.35 11.06 -14.48
CA SER A 3 -2.60 10.34 -14.20
C SER A 3 -2.32 8.93 -13.68
N PHE A 4 -2.92 8.59 -12.53
CA PHE A 4 -2.94 7.22 -12.01
C PHE A 4 -4.04 6.44 -12.76
N LYS A 5 -3.66 5.34 -13.44
CA LYS A 5 -4.53 4.62 -14.38
C LYS A 5 -5.31 3.45 -13.77
N GLU A 6 -5.16 3.19 -12.49
CA GLU A 6 -5.86 2.09 -11.81
C GLU A 6 -7.15 2.60 -11.15
N CYS A 7 -8.12 1.71 -10.94
CA CYS A 7 -9.37 2.05 -10.25
C CYS A 7 -9.24 1.78 -8.74
N PRO A 8 -9.05 2.80 -7.89
CA PRO A 8 -8.94 2.60 -6.44
C PRO A 8 -10.30 2.21 -5.84
N ILE A 9 -10.28 1.28 -4.89
CA ILE A 9 -11.44 0.88 -4.08
C ILE A 9 -11.27 1.20 -2.61
N GLN A 10 -10.03 1.34 -2.14
CA GLN A 10 -9.73 1.75 -0.77
C GLN A 10 -8.43 2.53 -0.74
N VAL A 11 -8.35 3.55 0.12
CA VAL A 11 -7.12 4.27 0.45
C VAL A 11 -6.95 4.23 1.97
N GLY A 12 -5.80 3.71 2.43
CA GLY A 12 -5.35 3.79 3.81
C GLY A 12 -4.41 4.98 3.96
N LEU A 13 -4.61 5.77 5.02
CA LEU A 13 -3.82 6.97 5.31
C LEU A 13 -3.11 6.79 6.65
N GLY A 14 -1.78 6.85 6.63
CA GLY A 14 -0.96 7.01 7.84
C GLY A 14 -0.65 8.49 8.10
N GLU A 15 0.40 8.77 8.88
CA GLU A 15 0.83 10.14 9.14
C GLU A 15 1.30 10.83 7.84
N ASP A 16 2.33 10.28 7.21
CA ASP A 16 2.97 10.84 6.01
C ASP A 16 2.96 9.86 4.82
N HIS A 17 2.14 8.80 4.85
CA HIS A 17 2.10 7.79 3.80
C HIS A 17 0.69 7.33 3.49
N SER A 18 0.51 6.82 2.29
CA SER A 18 -0.76 6.29 1.80
C SER A 18 -0.55 4.95 1.14
N ILE A 19 -1.49 4.03 1.38
CA ILE A 19 -1.60 2.75 0.67
C ILE A 19 -2.91 2.77 -0.12
N ILE A 20 -2.86 2.34 -1.37
CA ILE A 20 -3.99 2.30 -2.29
C ILE A 20 -4.23 0.84 -2.67
N LEU A 21 -5.47 0.38 -2.49
CA LEU A 21 -5.96 -0.90 -2.99
C LEU A 21 -6.84 -0.65 -4.22
N THR A 22 -6.59 -1.39 -5.29
CA THR A 22 -7.34 -1.28 -6.56
C THR A 22 -8.35 -2.41 -6.74
N LYS A 23 -9.27 -2.24 -7.71
CA LYS A 23 -10.22 -3.31 -8.11
C LYS A 23 -9.56 -4.61 -8.55
N ASP A 24 -8.33 -4.53 -9.06
CA ASP A 24 -7.55 -5.69 -9.48
C ASP A 24 -6.76 -6.32 -8.32
N HIS A 25 -7.08 -5.95 -7.08
CA HIS A 25 -6.40 -6.40 -5.85
C HIS A 25 -4.90 -6.07 -5.80
N LYS A 26 -4.48 -5.06 -6.56
CA LYS A 26 -3.11 -4.54 -6.53
C LYS A 26 -2.96 -3.50 -5.43
N LEU A 27 -1.76 -3.45 -4.85
CA LEU A 27 -1.37 -2.47 -3.85
C LEU A 27 -0.35 -1.48 -4.41
N PHE A 28 -0.53 -0.21 -4.05
CA PHE A 28 0.41 0.86 -4.33
C PHE A 28 0.67 1.66 -3.05
N GLY A 29 1.90 2.11 -2.87
CA GLY A 29 2.31 2.96 -1.76
C GLY A 29 2.93 4.26 -2.24
N CYS A 30 2.64 5.36 -1.55
CA CYS A 30 3.33 6.64 -1.72
C CYS A 30 3.47 7.38 -0.38
N GLY A 31 4.36 8.37 -0.36
CA GLY A 31 4.73 9.15 0.82
C GLY A 31 6.00 8.65 1.51
N ARG A 32 6.08 8.93 2.81
CA ARG A 32 7.22 8.60 3.68
C ARG A 32 7.40 7.09 3.81
N ASN A 33 8.65 6.65 3.74
CA ASN A 33 9.00 5.23 3.87
C ASN A 33 10.19 4.96 4.82
N HIS A 34 10.52 5.89 5.72
CA HIS A 34 11.71 5.77 6.57
C HIS A 34 11.67 4.55 7.51
N HIS A 35 10.49 4.03 7.82
CA HIS A 35 10.29 2.83 8.63
C HIS A 35 10.03 1.57 7.77
N GLY A 36 9.93 1.71 6.45
CA GLY A 36 9.54 0.62 5.55
C GLY A 36 8.02 0.46 5.42
N GLN A 37 7.24 1.45 5.88
CA GLN A 37 5.77 1.39 5.92
C GLN A 37 5.09 1.23 4.53
N LEU A 38 5.81 1.41 3.43
CA LEU A 38 5.29 1.15 2.09
C LEU A 38 5.42 -0.33 1.68
N GLY A 39 6.19 -1.16 2.40
CA GLY A 39 6.31 -2.59 2.09
C GLY A 39 7.03 -2.93 0.77
N ILE A 40 7.76 -1.97 0.18
CA ILE A 40 8.43 -2.10 -1.14
C ILE A 40 9.87 -2.67 -1.07
N GLY A 41 10.25 -3.29 0.05
CA GLY A 41 11.57 -3.92 0.21
C GLY A 41 12.76 -2.97 0.42
N ASN A 42 12.50 -1.67 0.62
CA ASN A 42 13.50 -0.67 0.99
C ASN A 42 12.87 0.41 1.89
N ARG A 43 13.67 1.41 2.29
CA ARG A 43 13.24 2.53 3.16
C ARG A 43 13.24 3.90 2.46
N ILE A 44 13.13 3.91 1.13
CA ILE A 44 13.17 5.12 0.31
C ILE A 44 11.74 5.61 0.08
N SER A 45 11.47 6.86 0.47
CA SER A 45 10.18 7.53 0.30
C SER A 45 9.80 7.66 -1.18
N GLN A 46 8.52 7.54 -1.49
CA GLN A 46 8.01 7.52 -2.87
C GLN A 46 7.09 8.72 -3.10
N VAL A 47 7.40 9.56 -4.10
CA VAL A 47 6.59 10.75 -4.42
C VAL A 47 5.43 10.45 -5.37
N ILE A 48 5.40 9.24 -5.94
CA ILE A 48 4.32 8.74 -6.80
C ILE A 48 3.84 7.38 -6.28
N PRO A 49 2.61 6.94 -6.61
CA PRO A 49 2.15 5.60 -6.29
C PRO A 49 3.07 4.54 -6.90
N THR A 50 3.77 3.81 -6.04
CA THR A 50 4.72 2.76 -6.41
C THR A 50 4.11 1.39 -6.09
N PRO A 51 4.13 0.42 -7.01
CA PRO A 51 3.57 -0.92 -6.78
C PRO A 51 4.22 -1.64 -5.59
N ILE A 52 3.41 -2.34 -4.80
CA ILE A 52 3.85 -3.22 -3.70
C ILE A 52 3.69 -4.67 -4.18
N SER A 53 4.77 -5.27 -4.68
CA SER A 53 4.76 -6.59 -5.34
C SER A 53 5.15 -7.76 -4.43
N SER A 54 5.51 -7.47 -3.18
CA SER A 54 5.95 -8.40 -2.15
C SER A 54 4.82 -9.29 -1.62
N ILE A 55 3.57 -8.81 -1.67
CA ILE A 55 2.39 -9.56 -1.25
C ILE A 55 1.84 -10.36 -2.44
N LYS A 56 1.65 -11.66 -2.24
CA LYS A 56 1.05 -12.57 -3.22
C LYS A 56 -0.33 -12.98 -2.75
N GLY A 57 -1.33 -12.82 -3.61
CA GLY A 57 -2.71 -13.17 -3.31
C GLY A 57 -3.64 -11.96 -3.40
N GLU A 58 -4.92 -12.22 -3.15
CA GLU A 58 -5.99 -11.24 -3.28
C GLU A 58 -6.11 -10.40 -2.01
N VAL A 59 -5.65 -9.15 -2.05
CA VAL A 59 -5.84 -8.20 -0.94
C VAL A 59 -7.27 -7.69 -0.94
N ILE A 60 -7.92 -7.76 0.22
CA ILE A 60 -9.33 -7.37 0.39
C ILE A 60 -9.52 -6.18 1.33
N LYS A 61 -8.51 -5.85 2.15
CA LYS A 61 -8.57 -4.71 3.05
C LYS A 61 -7.18 -4.21 3.39
N ILE A 62 -7.05 -2.89 3.51
CA ILE A 62 -5.85 -2.22 3.99
C ILE A 62 -6.14 -1.37 5.23
N VAL A 63 -5.11 -1.14 6.05
CA VAL A 63 -5.15 -0.21 7.18
C VAL A 63 -3.77 0.41 7.34
N CYS A 64 -3.71 1.68 7.71
CA CYS A 64 -2.46 2.39 7.98
C CYS A 64 -2.51 2.98 9.38
N GLY A 65 -1.39 2.89 10.09
CA GLY A 65 -1.16 3.59 11.35
C GLY A 65 -0.15 4.72 11.17
N TYR A 66 0.42 5.18 12.29
CA TYR A 66 1.39 6.29 12.29
C TYR A 66 2.58 6.04 11.34
N SER A 67 3.23 4.89 11.48
CA SER A 67 4.44 4.52 10.72
C SER A 67 4.44 3.05 10.28
N PHE A 68 3.26 2.46 10.10
CA PHE A 68 3.09 1.09 9.62
C PHE A 68 1.85 0.96 8.74
N SER A 69 1.84 -0.09 7.91
CA SER A 69 0.72 -0.47 7.07
C SER A 69 0.36 -1.93 7.35
N MET A 70 -0.88 -2.31 7.09
CA MET A 70 -1.31 -3.71 7.16
C MET A 70 -2.23 -4.05 5.99
N ALA A 71 -2.15 -5.28 5.52
CA ALA A 71 -2.98 -5.80 4.44
C ALA A 71 -3.56 -7.17 4.81
N LEU A 72 -4.88 -7.31 4.68
CA LEU A 72 -5.60 -8.57 4.87
C LEU A 72 -5.93 -9.17 3.50
N LEU A 73 -5.59 -10.45 3.33
CA LEU A 73 -5.89 -11.21 2.13
C LEU A 73 -7.17 -12.01 2.28
N ARG A 74 -7.75 -12.40 1.13
CA ARG A 74 -8.97 -13.20 1.05
C ARG A 74 -8.88 -14.54 1.78
N ASP A 75 -7.69 -15.15 1.78
CA ASP A 75 -7.35 -16.43 2.43
C ASP A 75 -7.20 -16.33 3.96
N GLY A 76 -7.28 -15.12 4.52
CA GLY A 76 -7.10 -14.85 5.94
C GLY A 76 -5.67 -14.49 6.35
N SER A 77 -4.71 -14.51 5.42
CA SER A 77 -3.33 -14.08 5.67
C SER A 77 -3.28 -12.57 5.94
N LEU A 78 -2.43 -12.19 6.90
CA LEU A 78 -2.23 -10.79 7.32
C LEU A 78 -0.76 -10.41 7.15
N TYR A 79 -0.52 -9.27 6.53
CA TYR A 79 0.80 -8.67 6.35
C TYR A 79 0.89 -7.35 7.10
N SER A 80 2.09 -7.02 7.61
CA SER A 80 2.45 -5.77 8.29
C SER A 80 3.82 -5.27 7.85
#